data_AF-A0A415N0D7-F1
#
_entry.id   AF-A0A415N0D7-F1
#
_cell.length_a   1.000
_cell.length_b   1.000
_cell.length_c   1.000
_cell.angle_alpha   90.00
_cell.angle_beta   90.00
_cell.angle_gamma   90.00
#
_symmetry.space_group_name_H-M   'P 1'
#
loop_
_entity.id
_entity.type
_entity.pdbx_description
1 polymer ?
#
loop_
_entity_poly.entity_id
_entity_poly.type
_entity_poly.pdbx_seq_one_letter_code
_entity_poly.pdbx_strand_id
1 'polypeptide(L)'
;MSEEQFKIWKQVEAKGLEKLGNIEKALLAKEGFEEAHKDYCDFVDRLAETTGLTTGELDRHFTTLLAEKGEKKNDSRRKEGKK
;
A
#
# COMPACT_ATOMS: atom_id res chain seq x y z
N MET A 1 -2.05 15.70 14.10
CA MET A 1 -1.31 14.44 14.25
C MET A 1 -0.11 14.70 15.13
N SER A 2 -0.03 14.05 16.29
CA SER A 2 1.16 14.10 17.16
C SER A 2 2.32 13.32 16.51
N GLU A 3 3.57 13.60 16.89
CA GLU A 3 4.76 12.93 16.33
C GLU A 3 4.73 11.40 16.51
N GLU A 4 4.19 10.91 17.62
CA GLU A 4 3.99 9.48 17.89
C GLU A 4 2.96 8.85 16.94
N GLN A 5 1.82 9.52 16.75
CA GLN A 5 0.79 9.06 15.82
C GLN A 5 1.29 9.03 14.38
N PHE A 6 2.14 9.99 14.01
CA PHE A 6 2.77 10.02 12.70
C PHE A 6 3.75 8.84 12.50
N LYS A 7 4.53 8.48 13.53
CA LYS A 7 5.40 7.29 13.49
C LYS A 7 4.60 6.00 13.34
N ILE A 8 3.52 5.86 14.11
CA ILE A 8 2.61 4.71 14.02
C ILE A 8 1.99 4.65 12.63
N TRP A 9 1.52 5.78 12.11
CA TRP A 9 0.94 5.88 10.77
C TRP A 9 1.91 5.39 9.69
N LYS A 10 3.19 5.79 9.75
CA LYS A 10 4.20 5.30 8.81
C LYS A 10 4.40 3.78 8.85
N GLN A 11 4.29 3.17 10.02
CA GLN A 11 4.37 1.70 10.13
C GLN A 11 3.13 1.03 9.54
N VAL A 12 1.95 1.62 9.76
CA VAL A 12 0.69 1.19 9.14
C VAL A 12 0.78 1.31 7.62
N GLU A 13 1.29 2.43 7.10
CA GLU A 13 1.55 2.66 5.67
C GLU A 13 2.45 1.59 5.05
N ALA A 14 3.56 1.27 5.73
CA ALA A 14 4.46 0.21 5.28
C ALA A 14 3.78 -1.17 5.26
N LYS A 15 2.97 -1.49 6.28
CA LYS A 15 2.26 -2.77 6.38
C LYS A 15 1.14 -2.90 5.33
N GLY A 16 0.41 -1.82 5.05
CA GLY A 16 -0.60 -1.81 3.99
C GLY A 16 0.00 -2.01 2.61
N LEU A 17 1.17 -1.40 2.34
CA LEU A 17 1.93 -1.65 1.11
C LEU A 17 2.43 -3.09 1.00
N GLU A 18 2.90 -3.70 2.09
CA GLU A 18 3.34 -5.10 2.08
C GLU A 18 2.18 -6.04 1.70
N LYS A 19 0.99 -5.81 2.26
CA LYS A 19 -0.23 -6.58 1.94
C LYS A 19 -0.64 -6.41 0.47
N LEU A 20 -0.66 -5.18 -0.05
CA LEU A 20 -0.91 -4.93 -1.48
C LEU A 20 0.14 -5.62 -2.37
N GLY A 21 1.41 -5.57 -2.00
CA GLY A 21 2.47 -6.28 -2.71
C GLY A 21 2.31 -7.80 -2.67
N ASN A 22 1.76 -8.36 -1.59
CA ASN A 22 1.42 -9.79 -1.51
C ASN A 22 0.24 -10.13 -2.43
N ILE A 23 -0.76 -9.25 -2.54
CA ILE A 23 -1.83 -9.40 -3.54
C ILE A 23 -1.26 -9.40 -4.96
N GLU A 24 -0.38 -8.45 -5.30
CA GLU A 24 0.28 -8.41 -6.62
C GLU A 24 1.08 -9.68 -6.92
N LYS A 25 1.83 -10.18 -5.93
CA LYS A 25 2.56 -11.45 -6.07
C LYS A 25 1.62 -12.63 -6.27
N ALA A 26 0.53 -12.70 -5.50
CA ALA A 26 -0.48 -13.74 -5.63
C ALA A 26 -1.19 -13.68 -6.99
N LEU A 27 -1.49 -12.49 -7.50
CA LEU A 27 -1.99 -12.26 -8.86
C LEU A 27 -1.01 -12.77 -9.93
N LEU A 28 0.28 -12.45 -9.78
CA LEU A 28 1.33 -12.91 -10.70
C LEU A 28 1.52 -14.44 -10.64
N ALA A 29 1.44 -15.02 -9.44
CA ALA A 29 1.53 -16.46 -9.23
C ALA A 29 0.26 -17.23 -9.65
N LYS A 30 -0.86 -16.51 -9.87
CA LYS A 30 -2.20 -17.08 -10.15
C LYS A 30 -2.70 -18.05 -9.06
N GLU A 31 -2.20 -17.89 -7.84
CA GLU A 31 -2.53 -18.72 -6.68
C GLU A 31 -2.51 -17.86 -5.42
N GLY A 32 -3.39 -18.15 -4.46
CA GLY A 32 -3.42 -17.45 -3.17
C GLY A 32 -4.00 -16.03 -3.20
N PHE A 33 -4.60 -15.58 -4.31
CA PHE A 33 -5.19 -14.24 -4.42
C PHE A 33 -6.31 -14.03 -3.39
N GLU A 34 -7.22 -15.00 -3.24
CA GLU A 34 -8.36 -14.86 -2.34
C GLU A 34 -7.93 -14.67 -0.88
N GLU A 35 -6.90 -15.41 -0.44
CA GLU A 35 -6.34 -15.28 0.91
C GLU A 35 -5.64 -13.93 1.10
N ALA A 36 -4.78 -13.52 0.15
CA ALA A 36 -4.10 -12.23 0.20
C ALA A 36 -5.07 -11.05 0.15
N HIS A 37 -6.11 -11.14 -0.68
CA HIS A 37 -7.14 -10.11 -0.80
C HIS A 37 -7.98 -10.01 0.48
N LYS A 38 -8.36 -11.14 1.08
CA LYS A 38 -9.08 -11.16 2.35
C LYS A 38 -8.23 -10.57 3.50
N ASP A 39 -6.95 -10.92 3.56
CA ASP A 39 -6.00 -10.40 4.56
C ASP A 39 -5.76 -8.88 4.41
N TYR A 40 -5.84 -8.36 3.20
CA TYR A 40 -5.83 -6.91 2.94
C TYR A 40 -7.14 -6.24 3.36
N CYS A 41 -8.30 -6.79 2.98
CA CYS A 41 -9.59 -6.24 3.37
C CYS A 41 -9.77 -6.19 4.89
N ASP A 42 -9.43 -7.26 5.62
CA ASP A 42 -9.50 -7.29 7.10
C ASP A 42 -8.58 -6.25 7.73
N PHE A 43 -7.40 -6.01 7.15
CA PHE A 43 -6.50 -4.97 7.61
C PHE A 43 -7.06 -3.56 7.39
N VAL A 44 -7.62 -3.27 6.22
CA VAL A 44 -8.20 -1.97 5.90
C VAL A 44 -9.46 -1.71 6.74
N ASP A 45 -10.25 -2.75 7.00
CA ASP A 45 -11.46 -2.68 7.84
C ASP A 45 -11.13 -2.30 9.29
N ARG A 46 -10.17 -2.99 9.92
CA ARG A 46 -9.71 -2.63 11.28
C ARG A 46 -9.07 -1.25 11.34
N LEU A 47 -8.40 -0.86 10.25
CA LEU A 47 -7.80 0.46 10.17
C LEU A 47 -8.87 1.55 10.04
N ALA A 48 -9.94 1.29 9.28
CA ALA A 48 -11.11 2.15 9.20
C ALA A 48 -11.76 2.34 10.58
N GLU A 49 -11.95 1.26 11.34
CA GLU A 49 -12.46 1.33 12.72
C GLU A 49 -11.59 2.19 13.64
N THR A 50 -10.26 2.06 13.53
CA THR A 50 -9.30 2.77 14.40
C THR A 50 -9.17 4.26 14.02
N THR A 51 -9.22 4.56 12.72
CA THR A 51 -8.99 5.91 12.20
C THR A 51 -10.27 6.71 12.03
N GLY A 52 -11.42 6.04 11.99
CA GLY A 52 -12.70 6.62 11.60
C GLY A 52 -12.80 6.96 10.10
N LEU A 53 -11.84 6.53 9.28
CA LEU A 53 -11.85 6.71 7.83
C LEU A 53 -12.63 5.59 7.15
N THR A 54 -13.11 5.82 5.93
CA THR A 54 -13.72 4.74 5.15
C THR A 54 -12.66 3.82 4.55
N THR A 55 -13.01 2.55 4.37
CA THR A 55 -12.15 1.57 3.70
C THR A 55 -11.76 2.02 2.29
N GLY A 56 -12.64 2.72 1.58
CA GLY A 56 -12.35 3.29 0.26
C GLY A 56 -11.33 4.44 0.28
N GLU A 57 -11.33 5.29 1.31
CA GLU A 57 -10.31 6.33 1.48
C GLU A 57 -8.93 5.72 1.76
N LEU A 58 -8.90 4.69 2.62
CA LEU A 58 -7.68 3.96 2.94
C LEU A 58 -7.13 3.21 1.72
N ASP A 59 -7.99 2.50 0.98
CA ASP A 59 -7.61 1.80 -0.25
C ASP A 59 -6.98 2.75 -1.28
N ARG A 60 -7.63 3.90 -1.50
CA ARG A 60 -7.12 4.94 -2.41
C ARG A 60 -5.79 5.49 -1.93
N HIS A 61 -5.62 5.69 -0.61
CA HIS A 61 -4.36 6.13 -0.02
C HIS A 61 -3.23 5.13 -0.28
N PHE A 62 -3.46 3.85 0.03
CA PHE A 62 -2.44 2.80 -0.18
C PHE A 62 -2.10 2.60 -1.66
N THR A 63 -3.11 2.61 -2.54
CA THR A 63 -2.92 2.48 -3.99
C THR A 63 -2.13 3.66 -4.57
N THR A 64 -2.42 4.87 -4.11
CA THR A 64 -1.65 6.07 -4.50
C THR A 64 -0.20 5.95 -4.00
N LEU A 65 -0.02 5.56 -2.75
CA LEU A 65 1.31 5.37 -2.15
C LEU A 65 2.13 4.29 -2.87
N LEU A 66 1.47 3.22 -3.34
CA LEU A 66 2.07 2.15 -4.13
C LEU A 66 2.52 2.69 -5.51
N ALA A 67 1.65 3.45 -6.19
CA ALA A 67 1.95 4.07 -7.47
C ALA A 67 3.11 5.08 -7.39
N GLU A 68 3.12 5.96 -6.39
CA GLU A 68 4.19 6.94 -6.17
C GLU A 68 5.55 6.27 -5.92
N LYS A 69 5.57 5.15 -5.17
CA LYS A 69 6.79 4.36 -4.98
C LYS A 69 7.24 3.65 -6.26
N GLY A 70 6.30 3.27 -7.13
CA GLY A 70 6.58 2.74 -8.47
C GLY A 70 7.17 3.79 -9.41
N GLU A 71 6.65 5.01 -9.40
CA GLU A 71 7.09 6.10 -10.28
C GLU A 71 8.49 6.63 -9.96
N LYS A 72 8.86 6.71 -8.67
CA LYS A 72 10.22 7.07 -8.26
C LYS A 72 11.30 6.15 -8.86
N LYS A 73 10.95 4.91 -9.19
CA LYS A 73 11.83 3.93 -9.84
C LYS A 73 11.94 4.14 -11.36
N ASN A 74 11.01 4.86 -11.97
CA ASN A 74 10.96 5.12 -13.41
C ASN A 74 11.62 6.46 -13.80
N ASP A 75 11.50 7.49 -12.94
CA ASP A 75 12.19 8.78 -13.17
C ASP A 75 13.73 8.63 -13.18
N SER A 76 14.28 7.73 -12.35
CA SER A 76 15.72 7.44 -12.34
C SER A 76 16.22 6.80 -13.64
N ARG A 77 15.37 6.06 -14.39
CA ARG A 77 15.76 5.44 -15.67
C ARG A 77 15.66 6.42 -16.84
N ARG A 78 14.84 7.47 -16.75
CA ARG A 78 14.66 8.45 -17.83
C ARG A 78 15.80 9.45 -17.95
N LYS A 79 16.65 9.62 -16.91
CA LYS A 79 17.76 10.57 -16.94
C LYS A 79 19.10 10.01 -17.43
N GLU A 80 19.24 8.70 -17.66
CA GLU A 80 20.48 8.12 -18.23
C GLU A 80 20.49 8.04 -19.76
N GLY A 81 19.44 8.49 -20.45
CA GLY A 81 19.33 8.40 -21.91
C GLY A 81 19.71 9.66 -22.69
N LYS A 82 20.39 10.64 -22.09
CA LYS A 82 20.78 11.88 -22.77
C LYS A 82 22.26 12.18 -22.51
N LYS A 83 23.14 11.46 -23.20
CA LYS A 83 24.55 11.82 -23.38
C LYS A 83 24.84 11.93 -24.88
#